data_AF-A0A378NSW9-F1
#
_entry.id   AF-A0A378NSW9-F1
#
_cell.length_a   1.000
_cell.length_b   1.000
_cell.length_c   1.000
_cell.angle_alpha   90.00
_cell.angle_beta   90.00
_cell.angle_gamma   90.00
#
_symmetry.space_group_name_H-M   'P 1'
#
loop_
_entity.id
_entity.type
_entity.pdbx_description
1 polymer ?
#
loop_
_entity_poly.entity_id
_entity_poly.type
_entity_poly.pdbx_seq_one_letter_code
_entity_poly.pdbx_strand_id
1 'polypeptide(L)'
;MWTKYKAFGEEYAKALARFDEAHDKYLKKFGENSLDRVLLSEPLIHQPTKLDVDETNRDTRMLEEAIENNKPLEQIPKEMWEKMIF
;
A
#
# COMPACT_ATOMS: atom_id res chain seq x y z
N MET A 1 8.95 -8.52 -13.43
CA MET A 1 9.21 -7.95 -12.08
C MET A 1 8.17 -8.39 -11.02
N TRP A 2 7.26 -9.33 -11.32
CA TRP A 2 6.33 -9.94 -10.32
C TRP A 2 6.79 -11.32 -9.80
N THR A 3 7.96 -11.78 -10.25
CA THR A 3 8.48 -13.13 -9.99
C THR A 3 8.66 -13.44 -8.50
N LYS A 4 8.89 -12.40 -7.67
CA LYS A 4 8.98 -12.52 -6.21
C LYS A 4 7.68 -12.96 -5.54
N TYR A 5 6.53 -12.77 -6.19
CA TYR A 5 5.20 -13.04 -5.61
C TYR A 5 4.46 -14.19 -6.28
N LYS A 6 5.14 -14.95 -7.15
CA LYS A 6 4.52 -16.03 -7.93
C LYS A 6 3.81 -17.09 -7.07
N ALA A 7 4.23 -17.26 -5.81
CA ALA A 7 3.62 -18.19 -4.85
C ALA A 7 2.15 -17.85 -4.52
N PHE A 8 1.73 -16.60 -4.75
CA PHE A 8 0.39 -16.11 -4.40
C PHE A 8 -0.60 -16.12 -5.57
N GLY A 9 -0.23 -16.71 -6.71
CA GLY A 9 -1.04 -16.65 -7.93
C GLY A 9 -0.77 -15.38 -8.75
N GLU A 10 -0.99 -15.46 -10.06
CA GLU A 10 -0.55 -14.44 -11.01
C GLU A 10 -1.22 -13.08 -10.80
N GLU A 11 -2.52 -13.07 -10.49
CA GLU A 11 -3.30 -11.84 -10.32
C GLU A 11 -2.82 -11.05 -9.10
N TYR A 12 -2.72 -11.71 -7.94
CA TYR A 12 -2.23 -11.07 -6.73
C TYR A 12 -0.75 -10.68 -6.85
N ALA A 13 0.08 -11.50 -7.49
CA ALA A 13 1.48 -11.18 -7.74
C ALA A 13 1.66 -9.89 -8.56
N LYS A 14 0.77 -9.64 -9.53
CA LYS A 14 0.75 -8.40 -10.31
C LYS A 14 0.28 -7.21 -9.49
N ALA A 15 -0.78 -7.38 -8.67
CA ALA A 15 -1.27 -6.34 -7.78
C ALA A 15 -0.19 -5.90 -6.79
N LEU A 16 0.47 -6.85 -6.12
CA LEU A 16 1.57 -6.57 -5.18
C LEU A 16 2.76 -5.87 -5.85
N ALA A 17 3.17 -6.33 -7.04
CA ALA A 17 4.29 -5.71 -7.75
C ALA A 17 4.00 -4.24 -8.11
N ARG A 18 2.75 -3.91 -8.46
CA ARG A 18 2.33 -2.53 -8.71
C ARG A 18 2.27 -1.72 -7.43
N PHE A 19 1.72 -2.29 -6.35
CA PHE A 19 1.68 -1.65 -5.04
C PHE A 19 3.09 -1.26 -4.57
N ASP A 20 4.06 -2.18 -4.62
CA ASP A 20 5.44 -1.88 -4.22
C ASP A 20 6.06 -0.75 -5.04
N GLU A 21 5.84 -0.75 -6.36
CA GLU A 21 6.37 0.30 -7.22
C GLU A 21 5.75 1.67 -6.88
N ALA A 22 4.45 1.70 -6.62
CA ALA A 22 3.76 2.92 -6.19
C ALA A 22 4.23 3.37 -4.80
N HIS A 23 4.41 2.43 -3.87
CA HIS A 23 4.91 2.66 -2.52
C HIS A 23 6.33 3.25 -2.52
N ASP A 24 7.26 2.65 -3.25
CA ASP A 24 8.64 3.15 -3.37
C ASP A 24 8.68 4.54 -4.00
N LYS A 25 7.89 4.78 -5.06
CA LYS A 25 7.76 6.09 -5.68
C LYS A 25 7.19 7.13 -4.73
N TYR A 26 6.20 6.73 -3.93
CA TYR A 26 5.54 7.57 -2.95
C TYR A 26 6.53 8.01 -1.86
N LEU A 27 7.21 7.06 -1.21
CA LEU A 27 8.21 7.33 -0.17
C LEU A 27 9.36 8.20 -0.71
N LYS A 28 9.84 7.93 -1.93
CA LYS A 28 10.86 8.76 -2.57
C LYS A 28 10.40 10.21 -2.77
N LYS A 29 9.11 10.46 -3.00
CA LYS A 29 8.55 11.79 -3.25
C LYS A 29 8.23 12.56 -1.98
N PHE A 30 7.65 11.89 -0.97
CA PHE A 30 7.11 12.53 0.24
C PHE A 30 7.91 12.24 1.52
N GLY A 31 8.89 11.34 1.46
CA GLY A 31 9.77 10.95 2.58
C GLY A 31 9.39 9.61 3.21
N GLU A 32 10.36 8.93 3.83
CA GLU A 32 10.19 7.60 4.43
C GLU A 32 9.07 7.55 5.48
N ASN A 33 8.93 8.61 6.28
CA ASN A 33 7.95 8.67 7.38
C ASN A 33 6.56 9.13 6.92
N SER A 34 6.31 9.25 5.62
CA SER A 34 5.07 9.83 5.07
C SER A 34 3.87 8.89 5.19
N LEU A 35 4.10 7.59 5.38
CA LEU A 35 3.07 6.55 5.54
C LEU A 35 2.96 5.98 6.97
N ASP A 36 3.77 6.42 7.94
CA ASP A 36 3.84 5.87 9.30
C ASP A 36 2.49 5.71 10.03
N ARG A 37 1.53 6.58 9.71
CA ARG A 37 0.19 6.61 10.32
C ARG A 37 -0.91 6.69 9.27
N VAL A 38 -0.70 6.03 8.14
CA VAL A 38 -1.70 5.85 7.09
C VAL A 38 -2.20 4.41 7.14
N LEU A 39 -3.52 4.24 7.11
CA LEU A 39 -4.13 2.90 7.05
C LEU A 39 -4.13 2.40 5.61
N LEU A 40 -3.06 1.69 5.25
CA LEU A 40 -3.03 0.83 4.08
C LEU A 40 -3.35 -0.60 4.53
N SER A 41 -3.98 -1.36 3.66
CA SER A 41 -4.23 -2.78 3.89
C SER A 41 -2.87 -3.49 3.85
N GLU A 42 -2.50 -4.17 4.92
CA GLU A 42 -1.28 -4.96 4.91
C GLU A 42 -1.49 -6.15 3.96
N PRO A 43 -0.59 -6.38 2.98
CA PRO A 43 -0.70 -7.56 2.14
C PRO A 43 -0.48 -8.81 3.00
N LEU A 44 -1.56 -9.59 3.19
CA LEU A 44 -1.52 -10.80 4.01
C LEU A 44 -0.62 -11.88 3.38
N ILE A 45 0.18 -12.53 4.22
CA ILE A 45 1.19 -13.55 3.85
C ILE A 45 0.56 -14.93 3.57
N HIS A 46 -0.76 -15.00 3.34
CA HIS A 46 -1.52 -16.24 3.15
C HIS A 46 -1.99 -16.42 1.70
N GLN A 47 -2.81 -17.44 1.42
CA GLN A 47 -3.45 -17.56 0.11
C GLN A 47 -4.35 -16.34 -0.10
N PRO A 48 -4.04 -15.46 -1.05
CA PRO A 48 -4.83 -14.26 -1.27
C PRO A 48 -6.19 -14.65 -1.83
N THR A 49 -7.20 -14.00 -1.29
CA THR A 49 -8.55 -13.98 -1.81
C THR A 49 -8.67 -12.88 -2.87
N LYS A 50 -9.82 -12.86 -3.56
CA LYS A 50 -10.14 -11.74 -4.45
C LYS A 50 -10.23 -10.40 -3.70
N LEU A 51 -10.67 -10.42 -2.44
CA LEU A 51 -10.74 -9.21 -1.62
C LEU A 51 -9.34 -8.59 -1.43
N ASP A 52 -8.33 -9.42 -1.19
CA ASP A 52 -6.95 -8.95 -1.03
C ASP A 52 -6.42 -8.27 -2.30
N VAL A 53 -6.78 -8.79 -3.49
CA VAL A 53 -6.45 -8.17 -4.78
C VAL A 53 -7.11 -6.81 -4.92
N ASP A 54 -8.39 -6.71 -4.58
CA ASP A 54 -9.17 -5.46 -4.70
C ASP A 54 -8.65 -4.40 -3.71
N GLU A 55 -8.33 -4.78 -2.47
CA GLU A 55 -7.73 -3.91 -1.45
C GLU A 55 -6.33 -3.43 -1.86
N THR A 56 -5.46 -4.34 -2.31
CA THR A 56 -4.11 -3.98 -2.82
C THR A 56 -4.20 -2.99 -3.98
N ASN A 57 -5.13 -3.21 -4.91
CA ASN A 57 -5.35 -2.30 -6.03
C ASN A 57 -5.91 -0.94 -5.59
N ARG A 58 -6.80 -0.92 -4.58
CA ARG A 58 -7.34 0.31 -4.01
C ARG A 58 -6.23 1.15 -3.40
N ASP A 59 -5.39 0.54 -2.57
CA ASP A 59 -4.31 1.25 -1.88
C ASP A 59 -3.25 1.74 -2.85
N THR A 60 -2.95 0.95 -3.88
CA THR A 60 -2.10 1.38 -5.00
C THR A 60 -2.62 2.66 -5.66
N ARG A 61 -3.93 2.73 -5.95
CA ARG A 61 -4.54 3.93 -6.55
C ARG A 61 -4.45 5.14 -5.62
N MET A 62 -4.66 4.95 -4.32
CA MET A 62 -4.51 6.05 -3.34
C MET A 62 -3.10 6.64 -3.36
N LEU A 63 -2.06 5.80 -3.45
CA LEU A 63 -0.67 6.25 -3.54
C LEU A 63 -0.39 6.99 -4.87
N GLU A 64 -0.86 6.43 -5.99
CA GLU A 64 -0.71 7.05 -7.31
C GLU A 64 -1.41 8.41 -7.39
N GLU A 65 -2.67 8.51 -6.93
CA GLU A 65 -3.42 9.77 -6.89
C GLU A 65 -2.73 10.82 -6.02
N ALA A 66 -2.17 10.44 -4.88
CA ALA A 66 -1.43 11.34 -4.01
C ALA A 66 -0.14 11.85 -4.69
N ILE A 67 0.57 10.98 -5.42
CA ILE A 67 1.73 11.35 -6.24
C ILE A 67 1.33 12.34 -7.34
N GLU A 68 0.27 12.04 -8.10
CA GLU A 68 -0.23 12.85 -9.21
C GLU A 68 -0.66 14.24 -8.75
N ASN A 69 -1.41 14.31 -7.64
CA ASN A 69 -1.89 15.57 -7.06
C ASN A 69 -0.82 16.30 -6.24
N ASN A 70 0.38 15.73 -6.10
CA ASN A 70 1.47 16.25 -5.28
C ASN A 70 1.03 16.57 -3.83
N LYS A 71 0.10 15.75 -3.29
CA LYS A 71 -0.47 15.92 -1.96
C LYS A 71 -0.29 14.60 -1.20
N PRO A 72 0.51 14.56 -0.12
CA PRO A 72 0.67 13.33 0.65
C PRO A 72 -0.67 12.91 1.28
N LEU A 73 -0.78 11.61 1.58
CA LEU A 73 -1.91 11.04 2.26
C LEU A 73 -1.91 11.60 3.69
N GLU A 74 -3.09 11.85 4.21
CA GLU A 74 -3.24 12.41 5.54
C GLU A 74 -2.82 11.36 6.58
N GLN A 75 -1.85 11.74 7.41
CA GLN A 75 -1.47 10.91 8.54
C GLN A 75 -2.45 11.10 9.68
N ILE A 76 -2.89 9.98 10.25
CA ILE A 76 -3.70 9.98 11.46
C ILE A 76 -2.91 10.71 12.57
N PRO A 77 -3.55 11.60 13.34
CA PRO A 77 -2.92 12.25 14.47
C PRO A 77 -2.29 11.24 15.41
N LYS A 78 -1.06 11.51 15.86
CA LYS A 78 -0.27 10.57 16.67
C LYS A 78 -1.04 10.05 17.90
N GLU A 79 -1.74 10.95 18.61
CA GLU A 79 -2.53 10.61 19.79
C GLU A 79 -3.70 9.67 19.50
N MET A 80 -4.23 9.68 18.28
CA MET A 80 -5.27 8.75 17.84
C MET A 80 -4.64 7.42 17.44
N TRP A 81 -3.53 7.47 16.68
CA TRP A 81 -2.80 6.29 16.24
C TRP A 81 -2.32 5.42 17.41
N GLU A 82 -1.74 6.03 18.45
CA GLU A 82 -1.26 5.34 19.65
C GLU A 82 -2.38 4.65 20.47
N LYS A 83 -3.65 4.97 20.19
CA LYS A 83 -4.82 4.35 20.83
C LYS A 83 -5.47 3.27 19.96
N MET A 84 -5.05 3.11 18.71
CA MET A 84 -5.57 2.07 17.83
C MET A 84 -5.01 0.70 18.23
N ILE A 85 -5.85 -0.33 18.09
CA ILE A 85 -5.47 -1.73 18.27
C ILE A 85 -5.57 -2.37 16.88
N PHE A 86 -4.46 -2.93 16.41
CA PHE A 86 -4.33 -3.61 15.12
C PHE A 86 -4.28 -5.12 15.33
#